data_AF-A0A7W8LPJ2-F1
#
_entry.id   AF-A0A7W8LPJ2-F1
#
_cell.length_a   1.000
_cell.length_b   1.000
_cell.length_c   1.000
_cell.angle_alpha   90.00
_cell.angle_beta   90.00
_cell.angle_gamma   90.00
#
_symmetry.space_group_name_H-M   'P 1'
#
loop_
_entity.id
_entity.type
_entity.pdbx_description
1 polymer ?
#
loop_
_entity_poly.entity_id
_entity_poly.type
_entity_poly.pdbx_seq_one_letter_code
_entity_poly.pdbx_strand_id
1 'polypeptide(L)'
;MTPARWRQAALSALALQVVGLLGVMAYGLWRGGLSQGAWFSAVEAGLAALVLAWWTLLLGRVTAGRAVPPGDGTLRALRFAFPWLTSWRLVLWFLTLLFVLSGGAPDANRVALTALLTVWPAGVLAGNAVYGSLARLAPNPADLAGRKRLADWLNLAAALSLGMAVFNLVPIAGFSTPPTPTDQLVYGVSGALDVAATLLALRAVRAAPLEQG
;
A
#
# COMPACT_ATOMS: atom_id res chain seq x y z
N MET A 1 2.60 -24.52 -7.61
CA MET A 1 1.69 -23.64 -8.38
C MET A 1 2.43 -23.15 -9.63
N THR A 2 1.75 -23.11 -10.78
CA THR A 2 2.35 -22.62 -12.04
C THR A 2 2.46 -21.08 -12.02
N PRO A 3 3.33 -20.47 -12.87
CA PRO A 3 3.43 -19.01 -12.99
C PRO A 3 2.08 -18.32 -13.21
N ALA A 4 1.25 -18.90 -14.08
CA ALA A 4 -0.09 -18.38 -14.38
C ALA A 4 -1.01 -18.39 -13.15
N ARG A 5 -0.97 -19.44 -12.33
CA ARG A 5 -1.77 -19.53 -11.09
C ARG A 5 -1.32 -18.51 -10.04
N TRP A 6 -0.01 -18.32 -9.87
CA TRP A 6 0.51 -17.29 -8.97
C TRP A 6 0.10 -15.89 -9.39
N ARG A 7 0.21 -15.60 -10.69
CA ARG A 7 -0.26 -14.33 -11.27
C ARG A 7 -1.75 -14.12 -11.01
N GLN A 8 -2.59 -15.11 -11.32
CA GLN A 8 -4.03 -14.99 -11.12
C GLN A 8 -4.38 -14.76 -9.64
N ALA A 9 -3.79 -15.53 -8.73
CA ALA A 9 -3.99 -15.35 -7.29
C ALA A 9 -3.59 -13.94 -6.83
N ALA A 10 -2.43 -13.43 -7.28
CA ALA A 10 -1.98 -12.08 -6.97
C ALA A 10 -2.95 -11.01 -7.49
N LEU A 11 -3.35 -11.10 -8.77
CA LEU A 11 -4.24 -10.11 -9.38
C LEU A 11 -5.63 -10.11 -8.73
N SER A 12 -6.18 -11.29 -8.38
CA SER A 12 -7.45 -11.37 -7.66
C SER A 12 -7.36 -10.76 -6.26
N ALA A 13 -6.28 -11.05 -5.51
CA ALA A 13 -6.08 -10.48 -4.19
C ALA A 13 -5.90 -8.95 -4.24
N LEU A 14 -5.15 -8.45 -5.23
CA LEU A 14 -4.97 -7.01 -5.44
C LEU A 14 -6.27 -6.32 -5.87
N ALA A 15 -7.08 -6.95 -6.73
CA ALA A 15 -8.38 -6.42 -7.11
C ALA A 15 -9.33 -6.35 -5.91
N LEU A 16 -9.33 -7.39 -5.06
CA LEU A 16 -10.08 -7.38 -3.81
C LEU A 16 -9.57 -6.27 -2.87
N GLN A 17 -8.25 -6.02 -2.83
CA GLN A 17 -7.67 -4.96 -2.02
C GLN A 17 -8.06 -3.57 -2.51
N VAL A 18 -8.16 -3.35 -3.82
CA VAL A 18 -8.71 -2.10 -4.39
C VAL A 18 -10.14 -1.88 -3.89
N VAL A 19 -10.99 -2.91 -3.97
CA VAL A 19 -12.37 -2.84 -3.45
C VAL A 19 -12.37 -2.60 -1.94
N GLY A 20 -11.48 -3.26 -1.21
CA GLY A 20 -11.30 -3.07 0.24
C GLY A 20 -10.94 -1.62 0.60
N LEU A 21 -10.02 -0.99 -0.12
CA LEU A 21 -9.64 0.41 0.08
C LEU A 21 -10.78 1.38 -0.23
N LEU A 22 -11.57 1.13 -1.28
CA LEU A 22 -12.79 1.90 -1.55
C LEU A 22 -13.84 1.70 -0.44
N GLY A 23 -13.94 0.49 0.10
CA GLY A 23 -14.75 0.19 1.27
C GLY A 23 -14.29 0.97 2.51
N VAL A 24 -12.99 1.01 2.79
CA VAL A 24 -12.39 1.80 3.88
C VAL A 24 -12.64 3.29 3.69
N MET A 25 -12.54 3.80 2.46
CA MET A 25 -12.88 5.19 2.13
C MET A 25 -14.34 5.50 2.48
N ALA A 26 -15.28 4.70 1.97
CA ALA A 26 -16.71 4.88 2.23
C ALA A 26 -17.05 4.75 3.72
N TYR A 27 -16.47 3.74 4.38
CA TYR A 27 -16.63 3.50 5.81
C TYR A 27 -16.11 4.67 6.65
N GLY A 28 -14.91 5.18 6.33
CA GLY A 28 -14.29 6.30 7.02
C GLY A 28 -15.12 7.59 6.89
N LEU A 29 -15.66 7.88 5.71
CA LEU A 29 -16.56 9.01 5.50
C LEU A 29 -17.86 8.89 6.31
N TRP A 30 -18.49 7.71 6.25
CA TRP A 30 -19.73 7.44 6.98
C TRP A 30 -19.53 7.54 8.49
N ARG A 31 -18.55 6.82 9.03
CA ARG A 31 -18.25 6.79 10.47
C ARG A 31 -17.78 8.15 10.99
N GLY A 32 -16.97 8.85 10.21
CA GLY A 32 -16.41 10.14 10.57
C GLY A 32 -17.37 11.32 10.37
N GLY A 33 -18.63 11.06 9.99
CA GLY A 33 -19.66 12.09 9.85
C GLY A 33 -19.31 13.21 8.87
N LEU A 34 -18.56 12.88 7.80
CA LEU A 34 -18.04 13.86 6.82
C LEU A 34 -17.18 14.98 7.44
N SER A 35 -16.61 14.75 8.62
CA SER A 35 -15.66 15.69 9.23
C SER A 35 -14.40 15.90 8.37
N GLN A 36 -13.67 16.98 8.62
CA GLN A 36 -12.41 17.25 7.90
C GLN A 36 -11.43 16.07 8.02
N GLY A 37 -11.25 15.51 9.22
CA GLY A 37 -10.38 14.34 9.42
C GLY A 37 -10.85 13.12 8.60
N ALA A 38 -12.15 12.88 8.52
CA ALA A 38 -12.72 11.81 7.71
C ALA A 38 -12.41 11.98 6.22
N TRP A 39 -12.52 13.21 5.71
CA TRP A 39 -12.16 13.53 4.32
C TRP A 39 -10.67 13.31 4.04
N PHE A 40 -9.78 13.68 4.96
CA PHE A 40 -8.34 13.47 4.78
C PHE A 40 -7.98 11.99 4.65
N SER A 41 -8.56 11.13 5.50
CA SER A 41 -8.39 9.69 5.43
C SER A 41 -9.05 9.08 4.19
N ALA A 42 -10.22 9.59 3.80
CA ALA A 42 -10.94 9.13 2.61
C ALA A 42 -10.18 9.44 1.31
N VAL A 43 -9.59 10.63 1.20
CA VAL A 43 -8.73 11.01 0.07
C VAL A 43 -7.50 10.10 0.00
N GLU A 44 -6.88 9.81 1.14
CA GLU A 44 -5.74 8.89 1.22
C GLU A 44 -6.11 7.48 0.72
N ALA A 45 -7.21 6.92 1.22
CA ALA A 45 -7.71 5.61 0.82
C ALA A 45 -8.12 5.56 -0.67
N GLY A 46 -8.78 6.61 -1.17
CA GLY A 46 -9.18 6.73 -2.57
C GLY A 46 -7.97 6.83 -3.52
N LEU A 47 -6.97 7.65 -3.18
CA LEU A 47 -5.72 7.72 -3.93
C LEU A 47 -4.96 6.39 -3.89
N ALA A 48 -4.93 5.72 -2.74
CA ALA A 48 -4.32 4.39 -2.61
C ALA A 48 -5.00 3.36 -3.49
N ALA A 49 -6.34 3.32 -3.52
CA ALA A 49 -7.11 2.43 -4.38
C ALA A 49 -6.82 2.67 -5.87
N LEU A 50 -6.76 3.94 -6.28
CA LEU A 50 -6.50 4.34 -7.66
C LEU A 50 -5.08 3.95 -8.11
N VAL A 51 -4.07 4.26 -7.29
CA VAL A 51 -2.68 3.86 -7.55
C VAL A 51 -2.54 2.34 -7.60
N LEU A 52 -3.18 1.63 -6.67
CA LEU A 52 -3.16 0.16 -6.62
C LEU A 52 -3.84 -0.46 -7.85
N ALA A 53 -4.93 0.14 -8.36
CA ALA A 53 -5.59 -0.34 -9.57
C ALA A 53 -4.66 -0.29 -10.79
N TRP A 54 -4.02 0.85 -11.06
CA TRP A 54 -3.06 0.96 -12.17
C TRP A 54 -1.85 0.07 -11.98
N TRP A 55 -1.35 -0.02 -10.75
CA TRP A 55 -0.23 -0.91 -10.42
C TRP A 55 -0.59 -2.38 -10.68
N THR A 56 -1.80 -2.82 -10.32
CA THR A 56 -2.31 -4.18 -10.56
C THR A 56 -2.37 -4.50 -12.04
N LEU A 57 -2.89 -3.58 -12.86
CA LEU A 57 -2.94 -3.74 -14.31
C LEU A 57 -1.54 -3.90 -14.93
N LEU A 58 -0.58 -3.08 -14.49
CA LEU A 58 0.81 -3.16 -14.96
C LEU A 58 1.51 -4.43 -14.48
N LEU A 59 1.29 -4.83 -13.21
CA LEU A 59 1.85 -6.06 -12.68
C LEU A 59 1.37 -7.26 -13.49
N GLY A 60 0.09 -7.30 -13.87
CA GLY A 60 -0.47 -8.35 -14.71
C GLY A 60 0.22 -8.46 -16.07
N ARG A 61 0.54 -7.32 -16.69
CA ARG A 61 1.28 -7.27 -17.97
C ARG A 61 2.74 -7.71 -17.78
N VAL A 62 3.44 -7.18 -16.78
CA VAL A 62 4.84 -7.51 -16.48
C VAL A 62 5.02 -8.99 -16.16
N THR A 63 4.15 -9.55 -15.31
CA THR A 63 4.18 -10.98 -14.95
C THR A 63 3.70 -11.90 -16.08
N ALA A 64 3.07 -11.34 -17.12
CA ALA A 64 2.81 -12.01 -18.39
C ALA A 64 3.97 -11.92 -19.39
N GLY A 65 5.08 -11.24 -19.05
CA GLY A 65 6.18 -10.97 -19.96
C GLY A 65 5.91 -9.88 -21.00
N ARG A 66 4.80 -9.14 -20.88
CA ARG A 66 4.40 -8.12 -21.86
C ARG A 66 5.03 -6.78 -21.53
N ALA A 67 5.89 -6.29 -22.41
CA ALA A 67 6.45 -4.95 -22.31
C ALA A 67 5.37 -3.88 -22.45
N VAL A 68 5.51 -2.81 -21.67
CA VAL A 68 4.58 -1.67 -21.67
C VAL A 68 5.30 -0.45 -22.25
N PRO A 69 4.89 0.05 -23.42
CA PRO A 69 5.53 1.22 -24.03
C PRO A 69 5.48 2.45 -23.11
N PRO A 70 6.48 3.35 -23.16
CA PRO A 70 6.51 4.56 -22.33
C PRO A 70 5.28 5.48 -22.51
N GLY A 71 4.62 5.43 -23.67
CA GLY A 71 3.41 6.19 -23.97
C GLY A 71 2.11 5.59 -23.45
N ASP A 72 2.13 4.39 -22.87
CA ASP A 72 0.93 3.71 -22.36
C ASP A 72 0.25 4.55 -21.25
N GLY A 73 -1.07 4.73 -21.40
CA GLY A 73 -1.87 5.54 -20.48
C GLY A 73 -1.84 5.04 -19.04
N THR A 74 -1.80 3.72 -18.82
CA THR A 74 -1.74 3.13 -17.47
C THR A 74 -0.41 3.42 -16.80
N LEU A 75 0.70 3.28 -17.55
CA LEU A 75 2.03 3.59 -17.05
C LEU A 75 2.18 5.07 -16.72
N ARG A 76 1.70 5.95 -17.58
CA ARG A 76 1.70 7.40 -17.34
C ARG A 76 0.84 7.78 -16.14
N ALA A 77 -0.36 7.23 -16.05
CA ALA A 77 -1.25 7.47 -14.91
C ALA A 77 -0.61 7.04 -13.59
N LEU A 78 -0.03 5.83 -13.55
CA LEU A 78 0.70 5.37 -12.35
C LEU A 78 1.84 6.33 -11.99
N ARG A 79 2.69 6.68 -12.96
CA ARG A 79 3.85 7.59 -12.75
C ARG A 79 3.44 8.96 -12.26
N PHE A 80 2.28 9.45 -12.70
CA PHE A 80 1.74 10.71 -12.24
C PHE A 80 1.17 10.60 -10.82
N ALA A 81 0.45 9.52 -10.51
CA ALA A 81 -0.35 9.45 -9.30
C ALA A 81 0.38 8.96 -8.05
N PHE A 82 1.32 8.01 -8.18
CA PHE A 82 2.01 7.49 -6.98
C PHE A 82 2.79 8.59 -6.22
N PRO A 83 3.42 9.60 -6.86
CA PRO A 83 4.06 10.70 -6.15
C PRO A 83 3.08 11.53 -5.31
N TRP A 84 1.84 11.72 -5.79
CA TRP A 84 0.79 12.39 -5.03
C TRP A 84 0.40 11.61 -3.78
N LEU A 85 0.19 10.30 -3.92
CA LEU A 85 -0.10 9.43 -2.78
C LEU A 85 1.04 9.45 -1.75
N THR A 86 2.29 9.32 -2.22
CA THR A 86 3.47 9.37 -1.35
C THR A 86 3.56 10.71 -0.61
N SER A 87 3.39 11.82 -1.32
CA SER A 87 3.42 13.16 -0.73
C SER A 87 2.31 13.34 0.30
N TRP A 88 1.09 12.91 -0.02
CA TRP A 88 -0.05 12.98 0.90
C TRP A 88 0.21 12.21 2.20
N ARG A 89 0.71 10.97 2.09
CA ARG A 89 1.06 10.15 3.26
C ARG A 89 2.19 10.76 4.09
N LEU A 90 3.20 11.35 3.44
CA LEU A 90 4.28 12.04 4.14
C LEU A 90 3.79 13.30 4.86
N VAL A 91 2.87 14.05 4.26
CA VAL A 91 2.22 15.20 4.92
C VAL A 91 1.45 14.74 6.16
N LEU A 92 0.64 13.69 6.05
CA LEU A 92 -0.10 13.15 7.20
C LEU A 92 0.85 12.71 8.32
N TRP A 93 1.88 11.94 7.99
CA TRP A 93 2.89 11.54 8.95
C TRP A 93 3.60 12.74 9.59
N PHE A 94 3.99 13.74 8.80
CA PHE A 94 4.69 14.92 9.29
C PHE A 94 3.81 15.77 10.22
N LEU A 95 2.53 15.93 9.89
CA LEU A 95 1.57 16.59 10.77
C LEU A 95 1.41 15.82 12.09
N THR A 96 1.34 14.50 12.05
CA THR A 96 1.32 13.66 13.26
C THR A 96 2.61 13.83 14.08
N LEU A 97 3.77 13.88 13.43
CA LEU A 97 5.05 14.12 14.10
C LEU A 97 5.05 15.48 14.80
N LEU A 98 4.63 16.55 14.12
CA LEU A 98 4.54 17.89 14.71
C LEU A 98 3.58 17.94 15.90
N PHE A 99 2.43 17.26 15.80
CA PHE A 99 1.48 17.13 16.90
C PHE A 99 2.11 16.45 18.13
N VAL A 100 2.86 15.36 17.93
CA VAL A 100 3.55 14.68 19.03
C VAL A 100 4.66 15.55 19.62
N LEU A 101 5.48 16.20 18.78
CA LEU A 101 6.59 17.06 19.22
C LEU A 101 6.12 18.32 19.94
N SER A 102 4.93 18.83 19.61
CA SER A 102 4.30 19.97 20.32
C SER A 102 3.60 19.57 21.62
N GLY A 103 3.68 18.30 22.04
CA GLY A 103 3.10 17.82 23.29
C GLY A 103 1.63 17.43 23.20
N GLY A 104 1.09 17.19 22.01
CA GLY A 104 -0.31 16.81 21.80
C GLY A 104 -0.72 15.43 22.34
N ALA A 105 0.25 14.61 22.76
CA ALA A 105 0.01 13.26 23.29
C ALA A 105 0.92 12.97 24.51
N PRO A 106 0.76 13.71 25.63
CA PRO A 106 1.69 13.65 26.76
C PRO A 106 1.64 12.30 27.50
N ASP A 107 0.48 11.66 27.51
CA ASP A 107 0.24 10.37 28.19
C ASP A 107 0.51 9.16 27.30
N ALA A 108 0.98 9.39 26.08
CA ALA A 108 1.12 8.32 25.10
C ALA A 108 2.29 7.39 25.42
N ASN A 109 2.10 6.09 25.17
CA ASN A 109 3.18 5.12 25.28
C ASN A 109 4.32 5.47 24.29
N ARG A 110 5.46 5.93 24.83
CA ARG A 110 6.58 6.44 24.04
C ARG A 110 7.19 5.39 23.10
N VAL A 111 7.25 4.13 23.53
CA VAL A 111 7.81 3.05 22.72
C VAL A 111 6.92 2.77 21.51
N ALA A 112 5.61 2.64 21.75
CA ALA A 112 4.63 2.41 20.69
C ALA A 112 4.56 3.60 19.71
N LEU A 113 4.60 4.84 20.21
CA LEU A 113 4.65 6.04 19.37
C LEU A 113 5.92 6.09 18.52
N THR A 114 7.08 5.81 19.10
CA THR A 114 8.35 5.78 18.36
C THR A 114 8.31 4.73 17.26
N ALA A 115 7.77 3.55 17.57
CA ALA A 115 7.59 2.49 16.59
C ALA A 115 6.66 2.92 15.45
N LEU A 116 5.50 3.52 15.75
CA LEU A 116 4.58 4.06 14.74
C LEU A 116 5.27 5.13 13.87
N LEU A 117 5.91 6.12 14.48
CA LEU A 117 6.58 7.22 13.78
C LEU A 117 7.79 6.78 12.96
N THR A 118 8.30 5.56 13.18
CA THR A 118 9.37 4.95 12.38
C THR A 118 8.84 4.04 11.29
N VAL A 119 7.88 3.17 11.62
CA VAL A 119 7.29 2.19 10.69
C VAL A 119 6.46 2.88 9.62
N TRP A 120 5.68 3.90 9.98
CA TRP A 120 4.83 4.61 9.03
C TRP A 120 5.62 5.23 7.87
N PRO A 121 6.62 6.12 8.08
CA PRO A 121 7.35 6.72 6.96
C PRO A 121 8.17 5.69 6.19
N ALA A 122 8.71 4.67 6.87
CA ALA A 122 9.36 3.54 6.20
C ALA A 122 8.40 2.82 5.25
N GLY A 123 7.15 2.59 5.68
CA GLY A 123 6.07 2.03 4.87
C GLY A 123 5.73 2.90 3.66
N VAL A 124 5.67 4.23 3.84
CA VAL A 124 5.45 5.16 2.73
C VAL A 124 6.57 5.08 1.69
N LEU A 125 7.83 5.06 2.13
CA LEU A 125 9.00 4.97 1.25
C LEU A 125 9.09 3.61 0.55
N ALA A 126 8.82 2.51 1.25
CA ALA A 126 8.77 1.18 0.66
C ALA A 126 7.66 1.08 -0.40
N GLY A 127 6.46 1.61 -0.12
CA GLY A 127 5.36 1.69 -1.09
C GLY A 127 5.75 2.47 -2.34
N ASN A 128 6.36 3.65 -2.18
CA ASN A 128 6.91 4.43 -3.30
C ASN A 128 7.94 3.64 -4.12
N ALA A 129 8.82 2.89 -3.45
CA ALA A 129 9.82 2.07 -4.10
C ALA A 129 9.21 0.87 -4.87
N VAL A 130 8.12 0.26 -4.36
CA VAL A 130 7.34 -0.77 -5.06
C VAL A 130 6.73 -0.20 -6.34
N TYR A 131 6.06 0.95 -6.26
CA TYR A 131 5.43 1.60 -7.42
C TYR A 131 6.47 2.03 -8.46
N GLY A 132 7.54 2.70 -8.02
CA GLY A 132 8.61 3.16 -8.90
C GLY A 132 9.39 2.01 -9.54
N SER A 133 9.62 0.91 -8.82
CA SER A 133 10.31 -0.27 -9.37
C SER A 133 9.48 -0.96 -10.44
N LEU A 134 8.16 -1.13 -10.24
CA LEU A 134 7.30 -1.66 -11.30
C LEU A 134 7.25 -0.70 -12.50
N ALA A 135 7.12 0.61 -12.28
CA ALA A 135 7.04 1.59 -13.37
C ALA A 135 8.33 1.68 -14.21
N ARG A 136 9.49 1.32 -13.63
CA ARG A 136 10.76 1.19 -14.35
C ARG A 136 10.92 -0.16 -15.03
N LEU A 137 10.40 -1.23 -14.42
CA LEU A 137 10.42 -2.58 -14.97
C LEU A 137 9.43 -2.76 -16.14
N ALA A 138 8.32 -2.01 -16.15
CA ALA A 138 7.25 -2.22 -17.12
C ALA A 138 7.66 -2.14 -18.61
N PRO A 139 8.55 -1.21 -19.04
CA PRO A 139 9.04 -1.18 -20.42
C PRO A 139 9.97 -2.34 -20.79
N ASN A 140 10.67 -2.94 -19.82
CA ASN A 140 11.55 -4.07 -20.04
C ASN A 140 11.30 -5.16 -18.97
N PRO A 141 10.23 -5.95 -19.11
CA PRO A 141 9.87 -6.94 -18.10
C PRO A 141 10.90 -8.06 -18.00
N ALA A 142 11.81 -8.24 -18.98
CA ALA A 142 12.87 -9.24 -18.92
C ALA A 142 14.06 -8.83 -18.01
N ASP A 143 14.11 -7.59 -17.55
CA ASP A 143 15.17 -7.10 -16.65
C ASP A 143 15.16 -7.85 -15.29
N LEU A 144 16.09 -8.77 -15.13
CA LEU A 144 16.27 -9.58 -13.91
C LEU A 144 16.61 -8.72 -12.69
N ALA A 145 17.41 -7.67 -12.85
CA ALA A 145 17.80 -6.80 -11.75
C ALA A 145 16.59 -5.98 -11.28
N GLY A 146 15.80 -5.47 -12.23
CA GLY A 146 14.53 -4.80 -11.95
C GLY A 146 13.51 -5.70 -11.25
N ARG A 147 13.37 -6.96 -11.69
CA ARG A 147 12.50 -7.96 -11.02
C ARG A 147 12.95 -8.26 -9.59
N LYS A 148 14.25 -8.49 -9.38
CA LYS A 148 14.82 -8.73 -8.05
C LYS A 148 14.55 -7.55 -7.12
N ARG A 149 14.84 -6.33 -7.59
CA ARG A 149 14.60 -5.10 -6.81
C ARG A 149 13.13 -4.94 -6.45
N LEU A 150 12.21 -5.18 -7.39
CA LEU A 150 10.77 -5.16 -7.10
C LEU A 150 10.39 -6.21 -6.04
N ALA A 151 10.92 -7.43 -6.14
CA ALA A 151 10.67 -8.49 -5.17
C ALA A 151 11.20 -8.13 -3.76
N ASP A 152 12.39 -7.53 -3.67
CA ASP A 152 12.97 -7.11 -2.40
C ASP A 152 12.10 -6.03 -1.73
N TRP A 153 11.63 -5.06 -2.51
CA TRP A 153 10.71 -4.02 -2.02
C TRP A 153 9.34 -4.57 -1.62
N LEU A 154 8.78 -5.53 -2.36
CA LEU A 154 7.52 -6.19 -1.99
C LEU A 154 7.66 -6.97 -0.67
N ASN A 155 8.80 -7.63 -0.45
CA ASN A 155 9.06 -8.34 0.80
C ASN A 155 9.12 -7.38 1.99
N LEU A 156 9.84 -6.26 1.85
CA LEU A 156 9.91 -5.23 2.88
C LEU A 156 8.53 -4.57 3.11
N ALA A 157 7.81 -4.25 2.04
CA ALA A 157 6.49 -3.64 2.11
C ALA A 157 5.48 -4.55 2.83
N ALA A 158 5.53 -5.87 2.64
CA ALA A 158 4.67 -6.81 3.35
C ALA A 158 4.90 -6.77 4.87
N ALA A 159 6.16 -6.71 5.31
CA ALA A 159 6.49 -6.61 6.74
C ALA A 159 6.03 -5.28 7.35
N LEU A 160 6.23 -4.17 6.63
CA LEU A 160 5.80 -2.83 7.07
C LEU A 160 4.27 -2.69 7.08
N SER A 161 3.59 -3.26 6.08
CA SER A 161 2.13 -3.33 6.01
C SER A 161 1.55 -4.09 7.21
N LEU A 162 2.17 -5.22 7.60
CA LEU A 162 1.78 -5.94 8.82
C LEU A 162 1.95 -5.04 10.06
N GLY A 163 3.07 -4.32 10.17
CA GLY A 163 3.28 -3.35 11.25
C GLY A 163 2.18 -2.28 11.29
N MET A 164 1.82 -1.70 10.14
CA MET A 164 0.72 -0.73 10.05
C MET A 164 -0.64 -1.33 10.40
N ALA A 165 -0.91 -2.57 10.00
CA ALA A 165 -2.14 -3.28 10.37
C ALA A 165 -2.24 -3.46 11.88
N VAL A 166 -1.13 -3.78 12.55
CA VAL A 166 -1.09 -3.85 14.02
C VAL A 166 -1.40 -2.49 14.65
N PHE A 167 -0.80 -1.40 14.17
CA PHE A 167 -1.10 -0.06 14.71
C PHE A 167 -2.55 0.39 14.48
N ASN A 168 -3.21 -0.10 13.43
CA ASN A 168 -4.63 0.19 13.19
C ASN A 168 -5.58 -0.63 14.10
N LEU A 169 -5.10 -1.74 14.67
CA LEU A 169 -5.92 -2.64 15.51
C LEU A 169 -5.61 -2.51 17.00
N VAL A 170 -4.36 -2.21 17.34
CA VAL A 170 -3.89 -2.11 18.72
C VAL A 170 -3.76 -0.62 19.04
N PRO A 171 -4.71 -0.05 19.82
CA PRO A 171 -4.68 1.36 20.13
C PRO A 171 -3.43 1.70 20.96
N ILE A 172 -2.75 2.78 20.59
CA ILE A 172 -1.69 3.34 21.41
C ILE A 172 -2.35 4.12 22.56
N ALA A 173 -2.24 3.60 23.78
CA ALA A 173 -2.75 4.27 24.98
C ALA A 173 -2.24 5.72 25.03
N GLY A 174 -3.14 6.68 25.28
CA GLY A 174 -2.84 8.12 25.34
C GLY A 174 -2.68 8.81 23.97
N PHE A 175 -2.90 8.10 22.85
CA PHE A 175 -2.78 8.67 21.50
C PHE A 175 -3.92 8.24 20.56
N SER A 176 -4.33 6.99 20.60
CA SER A 176 -5.39 6.43 19.74
C SER A 176 -6.62 6.03 20.55
N THR A 177 -7.81 6.25 19.98
CA THR A 177 -9.05 5.74 20.56
C THR A 177 -9.16 4.22 20.37
N PRO A 178 -9.64 3.47 21.37
CA PRO A 178 -9.90 2.05 21.22
C PRO A 178 -10.85 1.77 20.03
N PRO A 179 -10.50 0.83 19.13
CA PRO A 179 -11.34 0.49 18.01
C PRO A 179 -12.61 -0.24 18.48
N THR A 180 -13.74 0.04 17.83
CA THR A 180 -14.96 -0.74 17.98
C THR A 180 -14.80 -2.11 17.31
N PRO A 181 -15.66 -3.10 17.60
CA PRO A 181 -15.61 -4.39 16.90
C PRO A 181 -15.71 -4.26 15.37
N THR A 182 -16.51 -3.30 14.89
CA THR A 182 -16.63 -3.01 13.46
C THR A 182 -15.32 -2.48 12.88
N ASP A 183 -14.60 -1.63 13.61
CA ASP A 183 -13.28 -1.12 13.17
C ASP A 183 -12.25 -2.23 13.09
N GLN A 184 -12.23 -3.11 14.09
CA GLN A 184 -11.32 -4.25 14.12
C GLN A 184 -11.58 -5.15 12.92
N LEU A 185 -12.85 -5.37 12.55
CA LEU A 185 -13.20 -6.14 11.38
C LEU A 185 -12.78 -5.43 10.08
N VAL A 186 -13.12 -4.15 9.91
CA VAL A 186 -12.80 -3.40 8.68
C VAL A 186 -11.29 -3.24 8.49
N TYR A 187 -10.59 -2.72 9.49
CA TYR A 187 -9.14 -2.49 9.41
C TYR A 187 -8.35 -3.79 9.49
N GLY A 188 -8.84 -4.79 10.23
CA GLY A 188 -8.17 -6.09 10.34
C GLY A 188 -8.25 -6.89 9.06
N VAL A 189 -9.44 -6.97 8.44
CA VAL A 189 -9.59 -7.60 7.13
C VAL A 189 -8.81 -6.84 6.06
N SER A 190 -8.87 -5.50 6.05
CA SER A 190 -8.12 -4.69 5.08
C SER A 190 -6.61 -4.86 5.25
N GLY A 191 -6.09 -4.88 6.48
CA GLY A 191 -4.67 -5.10 6.76
C GLY A 191 -4.20 -6.50 6.39
N ALA A 192 -4.99 -7.53 6.74
CA ALA A 192 -4.68 -8.91 6.36
C ALA A 192 -4.67 -9.09 4.84
N LEU A 193 -5.62 -8.48 4.15
CA LEU A 193 -5.70 -8.49 2.69
C LEU A 193 -4.52 -7.76 2.04
N ASP A 194 -4.09 -6.62 2.59
CA ASP A 194 -2.93 -5.88 2.11
C ASP A 194 -1.64 -6.72 2.14
N VAL A 195 -1.40 -7.37 3.28
CA VAL A 195 -0.24 -8.25 3.47
C VAL A 195 -0.34 -9.46 2.53
N ALA A 196 -1.50 -10.12 2.46
CA ALA A 196 -1.70 -11.27 1.61
C ALA A 196 -1.52 -10.93 0.12
N ALA A 197 -2.11 -9.83 -0.35
CA ALA A 197 -1.99 -9.35 -1.73
C ALA A 197 -0.53 -9.02 -2.06
N THR A 198 0.19 -8.37 -1.15
CA THR A 198 1.61 -8.03 -1.32
C THR A 198 2.49 -9.28 -1.41
N LEU A 199 2.27 -10.27 -0.54
CA LEU A 199 2.99 -11.54 -0.57
C LEU A 199 2.67 -12.37 -1.81
N LEU A 200 1.42 -12.38 -2.27
CA LEU A 200 1.03 -13.04 -3.52
C LEU A 200 1.66 -12.35 -4.73
N ALA A 201 1.70 -11.02 -4.75
CA ALA A 201 2.40 -10.25 -5.78
C ALA A 201 3.90 -10.57 -5.79
N LEU A 202 4.55 -10.67 -4.62
CA LEU A 202 5.94 -11.11 -4.50
C LEU A 202 6.14 -12.50 -5.13
N ARG A 203 5.25 -13.46 -4.83
CA ARG A 203 5.30 -14.80 -5.42
C ARG A 203 5.10 -14.77 -6.92
N ALA A 204 4.18 -13.94 -7.42
CA ALA A 204 3.94 -13.77 -8.86
C ALA A 204 5.15 -13.19 -9.59
N VAL A 205 5.83 -12.18 -9.02
CA VAL A 205 7.06 -11.59 -9.60
C VAL A 205 8.18 -12.62 -9.66
N ARG A 206 8.38 -13.39 -8.58
CA ARG A 206 9.42 -14.43 -8.53
C ARG A 206 9.15 -15.61 -9.46
N ALA A 207 7.89 -15.94 -9.69
CA ALA A 207 7.48 -17.04 -10.56
C ALA A 207 7.31 -16.65 -12.03
N ALA A 208 7.38 -15.35 -12.37
CA ALA A 208 7.11 -14.88 -13.72
C ALA A 208 8.12 -15.46 -14.73
N PRO A 209 7.68 -15.92 -15.91
CA PRO A 209 8.57 -16.46 -16.93
C PRO A 209 9.57 -15.41 -17.41
N LEU A 210 10.77 -15.86 -17.79
CA LEU A 210 11.84 -14.96 -18.21
C LEU A 210 11.67 -14.43 -19.63
N GLU A 211 10.91 -15.10 -20.50
CA GLU A 211 10.57 -14.64 -21.86
C GLU A 211 9.33 -15.36 -22.41
N GLN A 212 8.56 -14.68 -23.25
CA GLN A 212 8.06 -15.23 -24.51
C GLN A 212 8.44 -14.19 -25.57
N GLY A 213 9.41 -14.51 -26.42
CA GLY A 213 9.69 -13.77 -27.64
C GLY A 213 8.52 -13.83 -28.61
#